data_AF-A0A8J8TJM1-F1
#
_entry.id   AF-A0A8J8TJM1-F1
#
_cell.length_a   1.000
_cell.length_b   1.000
_cell.length_c   1.000
_cell.angle_alpha   90.00
_cell.angle_beta   90.00
_cell.angle_gamma   90.00
#
_symmetry.space_group_name_H-M   'P 1'
#
loop_
_entity.id
_entity.type
_entity.pdbx_description
1 polymer ?
#
loop_
_entity_poly.entity_id
_entity_poly.type
_entity_poly.pdbx_seq_one_letter_code
_entity_poly.pdbx_strand_id
1 'polypeptide(L)'
;MKQTDIKSLVNYVALKILGGSDYLLDALEEYLVKGEGPATVAYKYNISKHQLRGYAQRIIEKSGSEGKAKKLVPILKEISTDLKPIVKKSNDGSYECSICNIILAKEDSEEHVRKYHKDILNEDINNMISKLEKIKEKLQQNKAVIFTSAS
;
A
#
# COMPACT_ATOMS: atom_id res chain seq x y z
N MET A 1 -12.39 -5.28 -19.82
CA MET A 1 -12.15 -4.72 -18.47
C MET A 1 -11.03 -5.56 -17.83
N LYS A 2 -9.92 -4.96 -17.38
CA LYS A 2 -8.79 -5.75 -16.85
C LYS A 2 -9.18 -6.38 -15.51
N GLN A 3 -8.82 -7.65 -15.30
CA GLN A 3 -9.07 -8.34 -14.04
C GLN A 3 -8.19 -7.72 -12.94
N THR A 4 -8.74 -7.60 -11.74
CA THR A 4 -8.04 -7.06 -10.58
C THR A 4 -7.06 -8.10 -10.05
N ASP A 5 -5.79 -7.75 -9.94
CA ASP A 5 -4.75 -8.62 -9.40
C ASP A 5 -4.44 -8.20 -7.95
N ILE A 6 -5.20 -8.79 -7.01
CA ILE A 6 -5.12 -8.47 -5.58
C ILE A 6 -3.76 -8.84 -4.99
N LYS A 7 -3.20 -9.98 -5.35
CA LYS A 7 -1.90 -10.42 -4.82
C LYS A 7 -0.79 -9.46 -5.24
N SER A 8 -0.83 -9.01 -6.49
CA SER A 8 0.12 -8.01 -7.00
C SER A 8 -0.07 -6.62 -6.37
N LEU A 9 -1.30 -6.23 -6.03
CA LEU A 9 -1.57 -5.00 -5.26
C LEU A 9 -1.00 -5.08 -3.86
N VAL A 10 -1.32 -6.14 -3.12
CA VAL A 10 -0.86 -6.34 -1.74
C VAL A 10 0.66 -6.40 -1.69
N ASN A 11 1.30 -7.18 -2.57
CA ASN A 11 2.76 -7.25 -2.66
C ASN A 11 3.39 -5.88 -2.94
N TYR A 12 2.81 -5.09 -3.86
CA TYR A 12 3.31 -3.76 -4.18
C TYR A 12 3.23 -2.82 -2.98
N VAL A 13 2.09 -2.80 -2.28
CA VAL A 13 1.89 -1.96 -1.10
C VAL A 13 2.84 -2.39 0.02
N ALA A 14 2.92 -3.69 0.29
CA ALA A 14 3.78 -4.22 1.34
C ALA A 14 5.24 -3.83 1.13
N LEU A 15 5.74 -4.05 -0.10
CA LEU A 15 7.11 -3.71 -0.46
C LEU A 15 7.42 -2.22 -0.30
N LYS A 16 6.48 -1.35 -0.70
CA LYS A 16 6.64 0.11 -0.57
C LYS A 16 6.72 0.55 0.88
N ILE A 17 5.82 0.06 1.73
CA ILE A 17 5.78 0.41 3.15
C ILE A 17 7.05 -0.10 3.85
N LEU A 18 7.40 -1.38 3.66
CA LEU A 18 8.60 -1.98 4.25
C LEU A 18 9.88 -1.26 3.81
N GLY A 19 9.94 -0.82 2.55
CA GLY A 19 11.02 -0.02 1.98
C GLY A 19 11.04 1.47 2.40
N GLY A 20 10.21 1.88 3.36
CA GLY A 20 10.25 3.24 3.92
C GLY A 20 9.26 4.24 3.32
N SER A 21 8.30 3.79 2.51
CA SER A 21 7.20 4.63 1.99
C SER A 21 5.89 4.34 2.74
N ASP A 22 5.91 4.43 4.07
CA ASP A 22 4.76 4.22 4.94
C ASP A 22 3.62 5.23 4.70
N TYR A 23 3.96 6.44 4.23
CA TYR A 23 3.02 7.46 3.78
C TYR A 23 2.26 7.13 2.48
N LEU A 24 2.62 6.05 1.77
CA LEU A 24 2.12 5.76 0.41
C LEU A 24 0.59 5.80 0.32
N LEU A 25 -0.09 5.10 1.23
CA LEU A 25 -1.55 4.92 1.15
C LEU A 25 -2.30 6.18 1.57
N ASP A 26 -1.74 6.97 2.50
CA ASP A 26 -2.31 8.26 2.88
C ASP A 26 -2.22 9.27 1.72
N ALA A 27 -1.07 9.31 1.05
CA ALA A 27 -0.88 10.14 -0.14
C ALA A 27 -1.83 9.74 -1.27
N LEU A 28 -2.03 8.44 -1.50
CA LEU A 28 -2.96 7.93 -2.50
C LEU A 28 -4.43 8.17 -2.12
N GLU A 29 -4.79 8.09 -0.85
CA GLU A 29 -6.15 8.40 -0.39
C GLU A 29 -6.48 9.86 -0.64
N GLU A 30 -5.59 10.78 -0.26
CA GLU A 30 -5.77 12.21 -0.53
C GLU A 30 -5.85 12.51 -2.03
N TYR A 31 -4.94 11.93 -2.82
CA TYR A 31 -4.89 12.20 -4.24
C TYR A 31 -6.04 11.56 -5.05
N LEU A 32 -6.28 10.25 -4.87
CA LEU A 32 -7.25 9.51 -5.69
C LEU A 32 -8.66 9.56 -5.11
N VAL A 33 -8.81 9.47 -3.79
CA VAL A 33 -10.12 9.33 -3.14
C VAL A 33 -10.71 10.68 -2.81
N LYS A 34 -9.93 11.56 -2.17
CA LYS A 34 -10.38 12.92 -1.79
C LYS A 34 -10.27 13.93 -2.93
N GLY A 35 -9.48 13.63 -3.96
CA GLY A 35 -9.33 14.47 -5.15
C GLY A 35 -8.42 15.69 -4.93
N GLU A 36 -7.54 15.63 -3.94
CA GLU A 36 -6.60 16.71 -3.64
C GLU A 36 -5.61 16.95 -4.79
N GLY A 37 -5.21 18.21 -4.96
CA GLY A 37 -4.29 18.61 -6.02
C GLY A 37 -2.94 17.89 -5.91
N PRO A 38 -2.36 17.37 -7.02
CA PRO A 38 -1.13 16.58 -6.97
C PRO A 38 0.08 17.37 -6.45
N ALA A 39 0.10 18.69 -6.60
CA ALA A 39 1.15 19.54 -6.03
C ALA A 39 1.06 19.62 -4.50
N THR A 40 -0.15 19.78 -3.97
CA THR A 40 -0.43 19.85 -2.54
C THR A 40 -0.03 18.55 -1.84
N VAL A 41 -0.49 17.41 -2.37
CA VAL A 41 -0.18 16.09 -1.80
C VAL A 41 1.32 15.79 -1.88
N ALA A 42 1.94 16.05 -3.04
CA ALA A 42 3.38 15.83 -3.23
C ALA A 42 4.22 16.65 -2.23
N TYR A 43 3.86 17.92 -2.02
CA TYR A 43 4.50 18.77 -1.02
C TYR A 43 4.34 18.23 0.40
N LYS A 44 3.10 17.88 0.79
CA LYS A 44 2.78 17.36 2.13
C LYS A 44 3.59 16.12 2.51
N TYR A 45 3.78 15.20 1.57
CA TYR A 45 4.49 13.94 1.81
C TYR A 45 5.96 13.97 1.38
N ASN A 46 6.50 15.14 1.02
CA ASN A 46 7.89 15.33 0.59
C ASN A 46 8.32 14.35 -0.53
N ILE A 47 7.46 14.21 -1.55
CA ILE A 47 7.71 13.42 -2.75
C ILE A 47 7.53 14.27 -4.01
N SER A 48 8.06 13.80 -5.14
CA SER A 48 7.80 14.51 -6.41
C SER A 48 6.39 14.23 -6.93
N LYS A 49 5.83 15.18 -7.70
CA LYS A 49 4.57 14.99 -8.44
C LYS A 49 4.62 13.77 -9.36
N HIS A 50 5.78 13.46 -9.93
CA HIS A 50 5.99 12.30 -10.78
C HIS A 50 5.90 10.99 -9.99
N GLN A 51 6.47 10.95 -8.78
CA GLN A 51 6.36 9.79 -7.90
C GLN A 51 4.93 9.52 -7.48
N LEU A 52 4.19 10.55 -7.02
CA LEU A 52 2.79 10.41 -6.64
C LEU A 52 1.93 9.86 -7.80
N ARG A 53 2.10 10.43 -9.00
CA ARG A 53 1.40 9.94 -10.21
C ARG A 53 1.81 8.52 -10.58
N GLY A 54 3.10 8.18 -10.45
CA GLY A 54 3.58 6.82 -10.67
C GLY A 54 2.95 5.81 -9.71
N TYR A 55 2.84 6.16 -8.42
CA TYR A 55 2.16 5.32 -7.43
C TYR A 55 0.68 5.12 -7.79
N ALA A 56 -0.02 6.22 -8.11
CA ALA A 56 -1.41 6.16 -8.51
C ALA A 56 -1.60 5.28 -9.75
N GLN A 57 -0.77 5.47 -10.78
CA GLN A 57 -0.81 4.67 -12.00
C GLN A 57 -0.61 3.18 -11.70
N ARG A 58 0.37 2.79 -10.86
CA ARG A 58 0.60 1.38 -10.49
C ARG A 58 -0.59 0.77 -9.76
N ILE A 59 -1.23 1.53 -8.87
CA ILE A 59 -2.44 1.05 -8.18
C ILE A 59 -3.60 0.90 -9.17
N ILE A 60 -3.80 1.85 -10.08
CA ILE A 60 -4.85 1.80 -11.11
C ILE A 60 -4.65 0.60 -12.04
N GLU A 61 -3.42 0.40 -12.53
CA GLU A 61 -3.05 -0.71 -13.42
C GLU A 61 -3.34 -2.09 -12.81
N LYS A 62 -3.03 -2.26 -11.52
CA LYS A 62 -3.25 -3.52 -10.80
C LYS A 62 -4.71 -3.68 -10.32
N SER A 63 -5.40 -2.57 -10.06
CA SER A 63 -6.83 -2.55 -9.73
C SER A 63 -7.72 -2.83 -10.95
N GLY A 64 -7.23 -2.48 -12.14
CA GLY A 64 -7.91 -2.64 -13.43
C GLY A 64 -8.74 -1.44 -13.89
N SER A 65 -8.98 -0.46 -13.00
CA SER A 65 -9.56 0.85 -13.35
C SER A 65 -9.38 1.86 -12.20
N GLU A 66 -9.51 3.15 -12.49
CA GLU A 66 -9.45 4.22 -11.50
C GLU A 66 -10.58 4.11 -10.47
N GLY A 67 -11.81 3.86 -10.91
CA GLY A 67 -12.96 3.69 -10.00
C GLY A 67 -12.78 2.52 -9.02
N LYS A 68 -12.13 1.43 -9.46
CA LYS A 68 -11.76 0.33 -8.55
C LYS A 68 -10.64 0.73 -7.60
N ALA A 69 -9.61 1.42 -8.09
CA ALA A 69 -8.51 1.92 -7.27
C ALA A 69 -9.02 2.81 -6.12
N LYS A 70 -9.93 3.76 -6.40
CA LYS A 70 -10.53 4.63 -5.36
C LYS A 70 -11.22 3.84 -4.24
N LYS A 71 -11.87 2.73 -4.57
CA LYS A 71 -12.51 1.85 -3.58
C LYS A 71 -11.50 0.97 -2.83
N LEU A 72 -10.43 0.56 -3.49
CA LEU A 72 -9.42 -0.34 -2.91
C LEU A 72 -8.43 0.39 -2.00
N VAL A 73 -8.08 1.65 -2.26
CA VAL A 73 -7.09 2.40 -1.45
C VAL A 73 -7.45 2.43 0.05
N PRO A 74 -8.70 2.77 0.47
CA PRO A 74 -9.07 2.72 1.88
C PRO A 74 -8.97 1.31 2.49
N ILE A 75 -9.33 0.27 1.73
CA ILE A 75 -9.23 -1.12 2.18
C ILE A 75 -7.76 -1.53 2.33
N LEU A 76 -6.90 -1.17 1.37
CA LEU A 76 -5.46 -1.41 1.43
C LEU A 76 -4.85 -0.75 2.67
N LYS A 77 -5.30 0.46 3.00
CA LYS A 77 -4.87 1.19 4.21
C LYS A 77 -5.31 0.50 5.49
N GLU A 78 -6.55 0.02 5.55
CA GLU A 78 -7.06 -0.74 6.69
C GLU A 78 -6.24 -2.01 6.92
N ILE A 79 -5.98 -2.81 5.87
CA ILE A 79 -5.26 -4.09 6.03
C ILE A 79 -3.74 -3.90 6.27
N SER A 80 -3.16 -2.75 5.90
CA SER A 80 -1.74 -2.46 6.10
C SER A 80 -1.41 -1.80 7.45
N THR A 81 -2.39 -1.59 8.33
CA THR A 81 -2.22 -0.87 9.60
C THR A 81 -1.07 -1.34 10.50
N ASP A 82 -0.80 -2.64 10.53
CA ASP A 82 0.27 -3.21 11.37
C ASP A 82 1.64 -3.23 10.67
N LEU A 83 1.68 -2.88 9.38
CA LEU A 83 2.89 -2.93 8.59
C LEU A 83 3.75 -1.71 8.86
N LYS A 84 5.00 -1.94 9.28
CA LYS A 84 5.95 -0.87 9.64
C LYS A 84 7.14 -0.87 8.71
N PRO A 85 7.70 0.31 8.38
CA PRO A 85 8.91 0.40 7.57
C PRO A 85 10.08 -0.26 8.30
N ILE A 86 10.75 -1.18 7.61
CA ILE A 86 11.99 -1.82 8.10
C ILE A 86 13.22 -1.04 7.64
N VAL A 87 13.13 -0.36 6.49
CA VAL A 87 14.13 0.62 6.05
C VAL A 87 13.69 2.02 6.48
N LYS A 88 14.54 2.72 7.21
CA LYS A 88 14.26 4.06 7.74
C LYS A 88 15.34 5.04 7.32
N LYS A 89 14.95 6.30 7.15
CA LYS A 89 15.89 7.38 6.90
C LYS A 89 16.56 7.78 8.23
N SER A 90 17.88 7.72 8.27
CA SER A 90 18.70 8.16 9.38
C SER A 90 18.91 9.68 9.35
N ASN A 91 19.35 10.25 10.48
CA ASN A 91 19.50 11.71 10.65
C ASN A 91 20.53 12.33 9.71
N ASP A 92 21.52 11.56 9.29
CA ASP A 92 22.55 11.91 8.31
C ASP A 92 22.06 11.87 6.86
N GLY A 93 20.80 11.48 6.63
CA GLY A 93 20.19 11.38 5.32
C GLY A 93 20.37 10.02 4.64
N SER A 94 21.13 9.10 5.25
CA SER A 94 21.26 7.72 4.79
C SER A 94 19.99 6.92 5.05
N TYR A 95 19.83 5.78 4.37
CA TYR A 95 18.75 4.83 4.67
C TYR A 95 19.36 3.59 5.31
N GLU A 96 18.75 3.09 6.37
CA GLU A 96 19.26 1.97 7.16
C GLU A 96 18.16 0.93 7.36
N CYS A 97 18.51 -0.34 7.13
CA CYS A 97 17.62 -1.46 7.43
C CYS A 97 17.72 -1.84 8.91
N SER A 98 16.62 -1.74 9.65
CA SER A 98 16.53 -2.07 11.08
C SER A 98 16.67 -3.56 11.44
N ILE A 99 16.74 -4.46 10.44
CA ILE A 99 16.89 -5.91 10.66
C ILE A 99 18.35 -6.34 10.53
N CYS A 100 19.04 -5.86 9.49
CA CYS A 100 20.42 -6.25 9.20
C CYS A 100 21.45 -5.12 9.38
N ASN A 101 21.00 -3.91 9.73
CA ASN A 101 21.80 -2.70 9.97
C ASN A 101 22.67 -2.29 8.76
N ILE A 102 22.26 -2.69 7.54
CA ILE A 102 22.91 -2.26 6.31
C ILE A 102 22.44 -0.86 5.96
N ILE A 103 23.40 0.00 5.59
CA ILE A 103 23.16 1.31 5.03
C ILE A 103 23.06 1.19 3.50
N LEU A 104 22.05 1.83 2.92
CA LEU A 104 21.72 1.73 1.51
C LEU A 104 21.18 3.05 0.95
N ALA A 105 21.15 3.15 -0.37
CA ALA A 105 20.48 4.25 -1.06
C ALA A 105 18.95 4.10 -0.98
N LYS A 106 18.23 5.21 -1.16
CA LYS A 106 16.76 5.21 -1.13
C LYS A 106 16.19 4.29 -2.22
N GLU A 107 16.75 4.39 -3.42
CA GLU A 107 16.36 3.61 -4.60
C GLU A 107 16.52 2.09 -4.40
N ASP A 108 17.51 1.68 -3.60
CA ASP A 108 17.80 0.27 -3.34
C ASP A 108 16.96 -0.31 -2.19
N SER A 109 16.19 0.52 -1.48
CA SER A 109 15.45 0.12 -0.28
C SER A 109 14.46 -1.00 -0.56
N GLU A 110 13.68 -0.88 -1.63
CA GLU A 110 12.71 -1.92 -2.02
C GLU A 110 13.42 -3.19 -2.51
N GLU A 111 14.51 -3.05 -3.26
CA GLU A 111 15.27 -4.20 -3.76
C GLU A 111 15.93 -4.97 -2.63
N HIS A 112 16.46 -4.27 -1.63
CA HIS A 112 17.03 -4.85 -0.42
C HIS A 112 16.00 -5.70 0.33
N VAL A 113 14.82 -5.14 0.61
CA VAL A 113 13.74 -5.90 1.28
C VAL A 113 13.38 -7.15 0.48
N ARG A 114 13.21 -7.02 -0.84
CA ARG A 114 12.82 -8.13 -1.72
C ARG A 114 13.87 -9.25 -1.77
N LYS A 115 15.17 -8.92 -1.74
CA LYS A 115 16.27 -9.90 -1.86
C LYS A 115 16.64 -10.54 -0.53
N TYR A 116 16.74 -9.75 0.53
CA TYR A 116 17.34 -10.17 1.80
C TYR A 116 16.32 -10.42 2.91
N HIS A 117 15.11 -9.87 2.80
CA HIS A 117 14.04 -10.00 3.80
C HIS A 117 12.74 -10.56 3.18
N LYS A 118 12.91 -11.50 2.23
CA LYS A 118 11.80 -12.13 1.50
C LYS A 118 10.80 -12.82 2.43
N ASP A 119 11.27 -13.44 3.51
CA ASP A 119 10.40 -14.16 4.45
C ASP A 119 9.47 -13.20 5.18
N ILE A 120 10.01 -12.08 5.67
CA ILE A 120 9.24 -11.00 6.32
C ILE A 120 8.21 -10.42 5.34
N LEU A 121 8.65 -10.10 4.11
CA LEU A 121 7.74 -9.63 3.07
C LEU A 121 6.59 -10.62 2.80
N ASN A 122 6.88 -11.92 2.72
CA ASN A 122 5.85 -12.93 2.48
C ASN A 122 4.90 -13.07 3.67
N GLU A 123 5.41 -13.03 4.90
CA GLU A 123 4.61 -13.05 6.11
C GLU A 123 3.62 -11.88 6.13
N ASP A 124 4.10 -10.68 5.86
CA ASP A 124 3.28 -9.47 5.80
C ASP A 124 2.22 -9.52 4.69
N ILE A 125 2.59 -10.02 3.50
CA ILE A 125 1.63 -10.24 2.41
C ILE A 125 0.53 -11.21 2.82
N ASN A 126 0.91 -12.34 3.46
CA ASN A 126 -0.06 -13.33 3.92
C ASN A 126 -0.99 -12.73 4.99
N ASN A 127 -0.44 -11.96 5.94
CA ASN A 127 -1.22 -11.26 6.96
C ASN A 127 -2.21 -10.27 6.35
N MET A 128 -1.79 -9.47 5.37
CA MET A 128 -2.66 -8.55 4.64
C MET A 128 -3.77 -9.29 3.88
N ILE A 129 -3.46 -10.41 3.20
CA ILE A 129 -4.45 -11.23 2.50
C ILE A 129 -5.46 -11.81 3.50
N SER A 130 -5.01 -12.36 4.63
CA SER A 130 -5.90 -12.89 5.67
C SER A 130 -6.85 -11.83 6.23
N LYS A 131 -6.37 -10.58 6.42
CA LYS A 131 -7.23 -9.46 6.82
C LYS A 131 -8.25 -9.11 5.72
N LEU A 132 -7.83 -9.12 4.46
CA LEU A 132 -8.72 -8.85 3.34
C LEU A 132 -9.85 -9.88 3.23
N GLU A 133 -9.57 -11.17 3.43
CA GLU A 133 -10.60 -12.21 3.44
C GLU A 133 -11.61 -12.00 4.58
N LYS A 134 -11.14 -11.65 5.79
CA LYS A 134 -12.04 -11.29 6.90
C LYS A 134 -12.94 -10.10 6.58
N ILE A 135 -12.43 -9.09 5.87
CA ILE A 135 -13.24 -7.94 5.43
C ILE A 135 -14.29 -8.40 4.42
N LYS A 136 -13.93 -9.24 3.44
CA LYS A 136 -14.87 -9.78 2.45
C LYS A 136 -15.99 -10.58 3.11
N GLU A 137 -15.67 -11.45 4.08
CA GLU A 137 -16.65 -12.23 4.85
C GLU A 137 -17.64 -11.31 5.58
N LYS A 138 -17.15 -10.29 6.29
CA LYS A 138 -18.00 -9.29 6.96
C LYS A 138 -18.94 -8.58 5.97
N LEU A 139 -18.44 -8.19 4.80
CA LEU A 139 -19.24 -7.52 3.78
C LEU A 139 -20.31 -8.45 3.18
N GLN A 140 -19.99 -9.74 3.00
CA GLN A 140 -20.95 -10.74 2.53
C GLN A 140 -22.05 -11.01 3.56
N GLN A 141 -21.69 -11.13 4.84
CA GLN A 141 -22.63 -11.29 5.94
C GLN A 141 -23.57 -10.08 6.06
N ASN A 142 -23.03 -8.86 6.03
CA ASN A 142 -23.84 -7.63 6.07
C ASN A 142 -24.82 -7.54 4.90
N LYS A 143 -24.40 -7.95 3.70
CA LYS A 143 -25.29 -8.01 2.53
C LYS A 143 -26.42 -9.02 2.75
N ALA A 144 -26.12 -10.22 3.23
CA ALA A 144 -27.13 -11.25 3.52
C ALA A 144 -28.15 -10.81 4.60
N VAL A 145 -27.70 -10.08 5.63
CA VAL A 145 -28.59 -9.54 6.66
C VAL A 145 -29.56 -8.50 6.08
N ILE A 146 -29.08 -7.55 5.25
CA ILE A 146 -29.94 -6.52 4.64
C ILE A 146 -31.04 -7.15 3.77
N PHE A 147 -30.73 -8.20 3.01
CA PHE A 147 -31.71 -8.89 2.16
C PHE A 147 -32.74 -9.72 2.97
N THR A 148 -32.38 -10.20 4.16
CA THR A 148 -33.30 -10.99 5.00
C THR A 148 -34.15 -10.12 5.93
N SER A 149 -33.69 -8.92 6.30
CA SER A 149 -34.46 -7.94 7.09
C SER A 149 -35.44 -7.09 6.29
N ALA A 150 -35.44 -7.20 4.96
CA ALA A 150 -36.33 -6.47 4.05
C ALA A 150 -37.51 -7.33 3.53
N SER A 151 -37.75 -8.49 4.16
CA SER A 151 -38.87 -9.42 3.86
C SER A 151 -39.87 -9.46 5.01
#